data_AF-A0A7S0CTJ7-F1
#
_entry.id   AF-A0A7S0CTJ7-F1
#
_cell.length_a   1.000
_cell.length_b   1.000
_cell.length_c   1.000
_cell.angle_alpha   90.00
_cell.angle_beta   90.00
_cell.angle_gamma   90.00
#
_symmetry.space_group_name_H-M   'P 1'
#
loop_
_entity.id
_entity.type
_entity.pdbx_description
1 polymer ?
#
loop_
_entity_poly.entity_id
_entity_poly.type
_entity_poly.pdbx_seq_one_letter_code
_entity_poly.pdbx_strand_id
1 'polypeptide(L)'
;GDSKTKEYRPYKPIIYCDRFWELTSHRFPVNETTGETLGVQVEYSPISLLRWQMQLHMDESWKKQKASGMGSAGDQEEIKRMMLETNPYLLALTVIVSILHMVFDCLA
;
A
#
# COMPACT_ATOMS: atom_id res chain seq x y z
N GLY A 1 38.41 40.60 0.72
CA GLY A 1 37.58 39.90 -0.27
C GLY A 1 37.02 38.69 0.40
N ASP A 2 35.74 38.73 0.75
CA ASP A 2 35.07 37.78 1.64
C ASP A 2 34.47 36.64 0.79
N SER A 3 35.19 35.52 0.69
CA SER A 3 34.78 34.35 -0.09
C SER A 3 33.71 33.56 0.67
N LYS A 4 32.44 33.86 0.40
CA LYS A 4 31.27 33.10 0.86
C LYS A 4 31.34 31.65 0.37
N THR A 5 31.72 30.72 1.25
CA THR A 5 31.62 29.28 1.01
C THR A 5 30.15 28.88 0.99
N LYS A 6 29.62 28.50 -0.18
CA LYS A 6 28.27 27.93 -0.31
C LYS A 6 28.20 26.60 0.44
N GLU A 7 27.49 26.59 1.55
CA GLU A 7 27.21 25.39 2.34
C GLU A 7 26.20 24.51 1.57
N TYR A 8 26.68 23.43 0.94
CA TYR A 8 25.80 22.46 0.27
C TYR A 8 25.14 21.59 1.34
N ARG A 9 23.83 21.76 1.56
CA ARG A 9 23.06 20.81 2.38
C ARG A 9 22.93 19.51 1.59
N PRO A 10 23.41 18.37 2.11
CA PRO A 10 23.26 17.09 1.43
C PRO A 10 21.78 16.75 1.29
N TYR A 11 21.37 16.33 0.09
CA TYR A 11 20.02 15.86 -0.17
C TYR A 11 19.73 14.62 0.71
N LYS A 12 18.60 14.66 1.43
CA LYS A 12 18.10 13.54 2.23
C LYS A 12 16.83 13.00 1.55
N PRO A 13 16.87 11.80 0.95
CA PRO A 13 15.69 11.22 0.32
C PRO A 13 14.63 10.92 1.37
N ILE A 14 13.37 11.03 0.97
CA ILE A 14 12.24 10.58 1.80
C ILE A 14 12.25 9.05 1.75
N ILE A 15 12.41 8.43 2.92
CA ILE A 15 12.37 6.97 3.05
C ILE A 15 10.98 6.59 3.57
N TYR A 16 10.35 5.63 2.90
CA TYR A 16 9.04 5.09 3.24
C TYR A 16 9.15 3.57 3.41
N CYS A 17 8.75 3.06 4.57
CA CYS A 17 8.60 1.62 4.76
C CYS A 17 7.23 1.19 4.25
N ASP A 18 7.21 0.43 3.16
CA ASP A 18 5.96 -0.12 2.63
C ASP A 18 5.42 -1.21 3.56
N ARG A 19 4.28 -0.91 4.19
CA ARG A 19 3.46 -1.88 4.93
C ARG A 19 2.09 -2.04 4.27
N PHE A 20 1.86 -1.38 3.14
CA PHE A 20 0.56 -1.32 2.50
C PHE A 20 0.18 -2.70 1.94
N TRP A 21 1.10 -3.33 1.21
CA TRP A 21 0.90 -4.66 0.62
C TRP A 21 1.19 -5.82 1.57
N GLU A 22 1.48 -5.54 2.84
CA GLU A 22 1.70 -6.58 3.84
C GLU A 22 0.37 -7.23 4.24
N LEU A 23 0.28 -8.54 4.05
CA LEU A 23 -0.82 -9.36 4.55
C LEU A 23 -0.46 -9.92 5.94
N THR A 24 -1.37 -9.73 6.88
CA THR A 24 -1.46 -10.38 8.18
C THR A 24 -1.41 -11.91 8.06
N SER A 25 -1.97 -12.50 6.98
CA SER A 25 -1.88 -13.96 6.75
C SER A 25 -0.46 -14.46 6.55
N HIS A 26 0.47 -13.60 6.13
CA HIS A 26 1.89 -13.94 5.96
C HIS A 26 2.70 -13.73 7.24
N ARG A 27 2.09 -13.18 8.30
CA ARG A 27 2.76 -12.98 9.59
C ARG A 27 2.70 -14.27 10.40
N PHE A 28 3.82 -14.63 11.02
CA PHE A 28 3.91 -15.73 11.97
C PHE A 28 4.31 -15.19 13.35
N PRO A 29 3.85 -15.81 14.44
CA PRO A 29 4.23 -15.39 15.78
C PRO A 29 5.71 -15.67 16.03
N VAL A 30 6.43 -14.70 16.58
CA VAL A 30 7.80 -14.88 17.06
C VAL A 30 7.71 -15.33 18.53
N ASN A 31 8.08 -16.59 18.79
CA ASN A 31 7.99 -17.22 20.11
C ASN A 31 9.24 -18.08 20.40
N GLU A 32 9.28 -18.77 21.54
CA GLU A 32 10.40 -19.63 21.95
C GLU A 32 10.69 -20.81 21.00
N THR A 33 9.69 -21.24 20.21
CA THR A 33 9.87 -22.30 19.19
C THR A 33 10.42 -21.77 17.86
N THR A 34 10.36 -20.46 17.66
CA THR A 34 10.99 -19.78 16.53
C THR A 34 12.45 -19.63 16.93
N GLY A 35 13.34 -20.46 16.38
CA GLY A 35 14.75 -20.55 16.80
C GLY A 35 15.48 -19.21 16.92
N GLU A 36 16.62 -19.20 17.61
CA GLU A 36 17.35 -17.98 18.03
C GLU A 36 17.73 -17.02 16.89
N THR A 37 17.80 -17.50 15.64
CA THR A 37 18.19 -16.70 14.46
C THR A 37 17.06 -16.63 13.43
N LEU A 38 16.59 -15.42 13.16
CA LEU A 38 15.66 -15.11 12.07
C LEU A 38 16.37 -14.37 10.94
N GLY A 39 16.33 -14.92 9.73
CA GLY A 39 16.85 -14.24 8.54
C GLY A 39 15.92 -13.11 8.11
N VAL A 40 16.34 -11.86 8.30
CA VAL A 40 15.60 -10.68 7.82
C VAL A 40 16.14 -10.26 6.46
N GLN A 41 15.29 -10.28 5.44
CA GLN A 41 15.60 -9.71 4.14
C GLN A 41 15.01 -8.30 4.06
N VAL A 42 15.84 -7.32 3.71
CA VAL A 42 15.42 -5.93 3.51
C VAL A 42 15.70 -5.57 2.06
N GLU A 43 14.65 -5.24 1.32
CA GLU A 43 14.74 -4.74 -0.04
C GLU A 43 14.52 -3.23 -0.05
N TYR A 44 15.33 -2.52 -0.85
CA TYR A 44 15.16 -1.09 -1.09
C TYR A 44 15.05 -0.85 -2.60
N SER A 45 13.96 -0.23 -3.02
CA SER A 45 13.73 0.14 -4.41
C SER A 45 13.05 1.51 -4.52
N PRO A 46 13.34 2.29 -5.59
CA PRO A 46 12.65 3.55 -5.81
C PRO A 46 11.19 3.30 -6.22
N ILE A 47 10.28 4.07 -5.64
CA ILE A 47 8.86 4.04 -5.98
C ILE A 47 8.47 5.32 -6.73
N SER A 48 7.65 5.19 -7.77
CA SER A 48 7.07 6.34 -8.47
C SER A 48 6.17 7.14 -7.52
N LEU A 49 6.26 8.48 -7.58
CA LEU A 49 5.45 9.38 -6.74
C LEU A 49 3.95 9.06 -6.79
N LEU A 50 3.42 8.80 -7.99
CA LEU A 50 2.02 8.46 -8.18
C LEU A 50 1.62 7.17 -7.45
N ARG A 51 2.43 6.12 -7.56
CA ARG A 51 2.18 4.84 -6.89
C ARG A 51 2.17 5.01 -5.38
N TRP A 52 3.13 5.79 -4.85
CA TRP A 52 3.19 6.08 -3.42
C TRP A 52 1.97 6.89 -2.94
N GLN A 53 1.57 7.94 -3.68
CA GLN A 53 0.39 8.74 -3.34
C GLN A 53 -0.90 7.91 -3.36
N MET A 54 -1.06 7.00 -4.33
CA MET A 54 -2.19 6.08 -4.37
C MET A 54 -2.25 5.17 -3.14
N GLN A 55 -1.11 4.59 -2.72
CA GLN A 55 -1.04 3.76 -1.51
C GLN A 55 -1.46 4.55 -0.26
N LEU A 56 -0.97 5.79 -0.11
CA LEU A 56 -1.34 6.65 1.02
C LEU A 56 -2.83 7.00 1.04
N HIS A 57 -3.39 7.39 -0.11
CA HIS A 57 -4.82 7.72 -0.22
C HIS A 57 -5.72 6.52 0.10
N MET A 58 -5.35 5.32 -0.36
CA MET A 58 -6.09 4.10 -0.04
C MET A 58 -6.04 3.80 1.46
N ASP A 59 -4.85 3.87 2.08
CA ASP A 59 -4.69 3.64 3.52
C ASP A 59 -5.49 4.65 4.36
N GLU A 60 -5.50 5.93 3.96
CA GLU A 60 -6.30 6.96 4.63
C GLU A 60 -7.81 6.71 4.48
N SER A 61 -8.26 6.34 3.27
CA SER A 61 -9.67 6.00 3.01
C SER A 61 -10.12 4.83 3.89
N TRP A 62 -9.30 3.79 3.98
CA TRP A 62 -9.51 2.63 4.83
C TRP A 62 -9.54 2.95 6.32
N LYS A 63 -8.68 3.85 6.81
CA LYS A 63 -8.74 4.36 8.19
C LYS A 63 -10.04 5.10 8.45
N LYS A 64 -10.51 5.92 7.50
CA LYS A 64 -11.80 6.62 7.60
C LYS A 64 -12.98 5.66 7.62
N GLN A 65 -12.98 4.64 6.75
CA GLN A 65 -14.02 3.60 6.72
C GLN A 65 -14.10 2.79 8.02
N LYS A 66 -12.94 2.46 8.60
CA LYS A 66 -12.87 1.84 9.94
C LYS A 66 -13.45 2.75 11.02
N ALA A 67 -13.07 4.03 11.01
CA ALA A 67 -13.54 5.00 12.00
C ALA A 67 -15.04 5.28 11.90
N SER A 68 -15.64 5.19 10.71
CA SER A 68 -17.09 5.34 10.51
C SER A 68 -17.89 4.08 10.80
N GLY A 69 -17.24 2.98 11.18
CA GLY A 69 -17.89 1.68 11.40
C GLY A 69 -18.35 0.98 10.13
N MET A 70 -18.01 1.51 8.95
CA MET A 70 -18.42 1.00 7.64
C MET A 70 -17.41 -0.01 7.04
N GLY A 71 -16.29 -0.27 7.71
CA GLY A 71 -15.26 -1.20 7.21
C GLY A 71 -14.64 -2.04 8.32
N SER A 72 -14.58 -3.35 8.10
CA SER A 72 -13.85 -4.28 8.96
C SER A 72 -12.36 -4.27 8.63
N ALA A 73 -11.53 -4.68 9.60
CA ALA A 73 -10.13 -4.98 9.32
C ALA A 73 -9.96 -6.15 8.34
N GLY A 74 -10.93 -7.08 8.28
CA GLY A 74 -10.93 -8.21 7.36
C GLY A 74 -11.14 -7.81 5.89
N ASP A 75 -12.04 -6.86 5.64
CA ASP A 75 -12.40 -6.45 4.27
C ASP A 75 -11.20 -5.87 3.51
N GLN A 76 -10.37 -5.09 4.22
CA GLN A 76 -9.16 -4.49 3.65
C GLN A 76 -8.14 -5.56 3.27
N GLU A 77 -8.02 -6.58 4.10
CA GLU A 77 -7.11 -7.69 3.88
C GLU A 77 -7.53 -8.52 2.66
N GLU A 78 -8.82 -8.78 2.51
CA GLU A 78 -9.38 -9.52 1.38
C GLU A 78 -9.18 -8.75 0.07
N ILE A 79 -9.39 -7.43 0.07
CA ILE A 79 -9.13 -6.59 -1.11
C ILE A 79 -7.65 -6.66 -1.51
N LYS A 80 -6.72 -6.51 -0.55
CA LYS A 80 -5.28 -6.65 -0.84
C LYS A 80 -4.94 -8.02 -1.39
N ARG A 81 -5.52 -9.08 -0.80
CA ARG A 81 -5.33 -10.46 -1.25
C ARG A 81 -5.81 -10.65 -2.67
N MET A 82 -7.01 -10.18 -3.01
CA MET A 82 -7.53 -10.24 -4.37
C MET A 82 -6.61 -9.50 -5.34
N MET A 83 -6.11 -8.32 -4.99
CA MET A 83 -5.20 -7.55 -5.87
C MET A 83 -3.84 -8.22 -6.08
N LEU A 84 -3.31 -8.94 -5.07
CA LEU A 84 -2.01 -9.60 -5.14
C LEU A 84 -2.08 -11.01 -5.75
N GLU A 85 -3.14 -11.77 -5.47
CA GLU A 85 -3.29 -13.16 -5.88
C GLU A 85 -4.06 -13.32 -7.20
N THR A 86 -4.87 -12.32 -7.61
CA THR A 86 -5.64 -12.39 -8.87
C THR A 86 -4.86 -11.79 -10.02
N ASN A 87 -5.16 -12.26 -11.23
CA ASN A 87 -4.62 -11.67 -12.45
C ASN A 87 -5.12 -10.21 -12.61
N PRO A 88 -4.21 -9.22 -12.72
CA PRO A 88 -4.58 -7.80 -12.80
C PRO A 88 -5.42 -7.46 -14.04
N TYR A 89 -5.29 -8.21 -15.14
CA TYR A 89 -6.12 -8.00 -16.33
C TYR A 89 -7.58 -8.40 -16.09
N LEU A 90 -7.80 -9.50 -15.36
CA LEU A 90 -9.15 -9.94 -15.01
C LEU A 90 -9.79 -8.97 -14.02
N LEU A 91 -9.02 -8.50 -13.03
CA LEU A 91 -9.50 -7.50 -12.06
C LEU A 91 -9.80 -6.15 -12.73
N ALA A 92 -9.01 -5.73 -13.72
CA ALA A 92 -9.29 -4.51 -14.46
C ALA A 92 -10.61 -4.62 -15.24
N LEU A 93 -10.88 -5.78 -15.86
CA LEU A 93 -12.13 -6.02 -16.56
C LEU A 93 -13.34 -5.94 -15.62
N THR A 94 -13.26 -6.52 -14.41
CA THR A 94 -14.37 -6.44 -13.45
C THR A 94 -14.69 -5.00 -13.07
N VAL A 95 -13.65 -4.19 -12.80
CA VAL A 95 -13.83 -2.75 -12.50
C VAL A 95 -14.48 -2.01 -13.68
N ILE A 96 -14.03 -2.26 -14.92
CA ILE A 96 -14.60 -1.61 -16.11
C ILE A 96 -16.08 -1.96 -16.28
N VAL A 97 -16.43 -3.25 -16.16
CA VAL A 97 -17.81 -3.72 -16.30
C VAL A 97 -18.69 -3.13 -15.19
N SER A 98 -18.21 -3.07 -13.94
CA SER A 98 -18.93 -2.43 -12.83
C SER A 98 -19.19 -0.95 -13.06
N ILE A 99 -18.20 -0.21 -13.59
CA ILE A 99 -18.38 1.22 -13.91
C ILE A 99 -19.42 1.39 -15.02
N LEU A 100 -19.37 0.56 -16.06
CA LEU A 100 -20.33 0.61 -17.16
C LEU A 100 -21.75 0.32 -16.67
N HIS A 101 -21.94 -0.66 -15.78
CA HIS A 101 -23.23 -0.88 -15.11
C HIS A 101 -23.69 0.35 -14.35
N MET A 102 -22.82 0.95 -13.53
CA MET A 102 -23.16 2.15 -12.75
C MET A 102 -23.55 3.34 -13.64
N VAL A 103 -22.90 3.50 -14.80
CA VAL A 103 -23.22 4.56 -15.77
C VAL A 103 -24.56 4.30 -16.44
N PHE A 104 -24.84 3.07 -16.86
CA PHE A 104 -26.13 2.72 -17.46
C PHE A 104 -27.27 2.83 -16.46
N ASP A 105 -27.07 2.40 -15.21
CA ASP A 105 -28.06 2.55 -14.14
C ASP A 105 -28.31 4.03 -13.79
N CYS A 106 -27.31 4.91 -13.95
CA CYS A 106 -27.46 6.34 -13.72
C CYS A 106 -28.16 7.08 -14.89
N LEU A 107 -28.09 6.53 -16.11
CA LEU A 107 -28.72 7.10 -17.31
C LEU A 107 -30.16 6.58 -17.54
N ALA A 108 -30.52 5.44 -16.95
CA ALA A 108 -31.86 4.84 -17.01
C ALA A 108 -32.83 5.54 -16.05
#